data_AF-A0AAV4BD65-F1
#
_entry.id   AF-A0AAV4BD65-F1
#
_cell.length_a   1.000
_cell.length_b   1.000
_cell.length_c   1.000
_cell.angle_alpha   90.00
_cell.angle_beta   90.00
_cell.angle_gamma   90.00
#
_symmetry.space_group_name_H-M   'P 1'
#
loop_
_entity.id
_entity.type
_entity.pdbx_description
1 polymer ?
#
loop_
_entity_poly.entity_id
_entity_poly.type
_entity_poly.pdbx_seq_one_letter_code
_entity_poly.pdbx_strand_id
1 'polypeptide(L)'
;MKAQRKDMCTQLLERYNAEGEAFLQRILTREESWIHHYDPECKAQSMECRHKTSPSPRKFKVVASARKVLFTVFWDMEGVVHMKFLEQGQTEL
;
A
#
# COMPACT_ATOMS: atom_id res chain seq x y z
N MET A 1 -16.60 4.20 17.45
CA MET A 1 -15.90 3.99 16.16
C MET A 1 -16.72 4.47 14.95
N LYS A 2 -17.93 3.97 14.69
CA LYS A 2 -18.75 4.42 13.53
C LYS A 2 -19.23 5.88 13.64
N ALA A 3 -19.74 6.28 14.81
CA ALA A 3 -20.18 7.65 15.06
C ALA A 3 -19.04 8.66 14.86
N GLN A 4 -17.91 8.44 15.54
CA GLN A 4 -16.70 9.27 15.38
C GLN A 4 -16.23 9.39 13.92
N ARG A 5 -16.24 8.28 13.16
CA ARG A 5 -15.91 8.33 11.72
C ARG A 5 -16.89 9.21 10.95
N LYS A 6 -18.19 9.09 11.23
CA LYS A 6 -19.22 9.93 10.61
C LYS A 6 -18.99 11.40 10.93
N ASP A 7 -18.76 11.73 12.20
CA ASP A 7 -18.55 13.12 12.63
C ASP A 7 -17.33 13.75 11.96
N MET A 8 -16.21 13.01 11.89
CA MET A 8 -15.01 13.46 11.17
C MET A 8 -15.28 13.66 9.67
N CYS A 9 -15.94 12.70 9.02
CA CYS A 9 -16.29 12.82 7.59
C CYS A 9 -17.17 14.03 7.32
N THR A 10 -18.15 14.32 8.19
CA THR A 10 -19.01 15.50 8.06
C THR A 10 -18.19 16.79 8.12
N GLN A 11 -17.30 16.93 9.11
CA GLN A 11 -16.46 18.13 9.25
C GLN A 11 -15.50 18.33 8.07
N LEU A 12 -14.88 17.24 7.58
CA LEU A 12 -14.01 17.30 6.40
C LEU A 12 -14.78 17.67 5.14
N LEU A 13 -16.01 17.18 4.99
CA LEU A 13 -16.89 17.51 3.87
C LEU A 13 -17.34 18.97 3.91
N GLU A 14 -17.73 19.48 5.08
CA GLU A 14 -18.06 20.90 5.27
C GLU A 14 -16.89 21.80 4.90
N ARG A 15 -15.67 21.42 5.31
CA ARG A 15 -14.45 22.15 4.97
C ARG A 15 -14.16 22.13 3.46
N TYR A 16 -14.31 20.98 2.82
CA TYR A 16 -14.18 20.87 1.36
C TYR A 16 -15.23 21.72 0.64
N ASN A 17 -16.48 21.77 1.13
CA ASN A 17 -17.52 22.62 0.53
C ASN A 17 -17.20 24.12 0.64
N ALA A 18 -16.47 24.53 1.69
CA ALA A 18 -16.07 25.91 1.90
C ALA A 18 -14.81 26.32 1.11
N GLU A 19 -13.81 25.44 1.03
CA GLU A 19 -12.48 25.76 0.46
C GLU A 19 -12.23 25.14 -0.92
N GLY A 20 -13.03 24.15 -1.34
CA GLY A 20 -12.89 23.40 -2.59
C GLY A 20 -11.56 22.64 -2.68
N GLU A 21 -11.02 22.58 -3.90
CA GLU A 21 -9.73 21.93 -4.20
C GLU A 21 -8.59 22.50 -3.36
N ALA A 22 -8.59 23.80 -3.04
CA ALA A 22 -7.54 24.45 -2.26
C ALA A 22 -7.32 23.80 -0.88
N PHE A 23 -8.34 23.14 -0.32
CA PHE A 23 -8.18 22.31 0.88
C PHE A 23 -7.40 21.02 0.58
N LEU A 24 -7.75 20.31 -0.50
CA LEU A 24 -7.07 19.08 -0.91
C LEU A 24 -5.61 19.34 -1.28
N GLN A 25 -5.30 20.47 -1.91
CA GLN A 25 -3.93 20.82 -2.31
C GLN A 25 -2.94 20.94 -1.15
N ARG A 26 -3.44 21.14 0.08
CA ARG A 26 -2.62 21.29 1.28
C ARG A 26 -2.44 19.99 2.05
N ILE A 27 -3.05 18.89 1.59
CA ILE A 27 -2.98 17.60 2.27
C ILE A 27 -1.71 16.87 1.82
N LEU A 28 -0.86 16.56 2.80
CA LEU A 28 0.23 15.59 2.66
C LEU A 28 -0.19 14.30 3.37
N THR A 29 -0.31 13.22 2.63
CA THR A 29 -0.64 11.89 3.15
C THR A 29 0.63 11.09 3.40
N ARG A 30 0.71 10.42 4.55
CA ARG A 30 1.75 9.43 4.87
C ARG A 30 1.13 8.05 4.98
N GLU A 31 1.77 7.04 4.41
CA GLU A 31 1.44 5.63 4.64
C GLU A 31 2.71 4.83 4.92
N GLU A 32 2.56 3.78 5.72
CA GLU A 32 3.59 2.80 6.00
C GLU A 32 3.06 1.41 5.65
N SER A 33 3.82 0.66 4.85
CA SER A 33 3.46 -0.68 4.42
C SER A 33 4.68 -1.61 4.46
N TRP A 34 4.45 -2.90 4.66
CA TRP A 34 5.50 -3.91 4.62
C TRP A 34 5.63 -4.46 3.20
N ILE A 35 6.82 -4.36 2.62
CA ILE A 35 7.14 -4.93 1.31
C ILE A 35 8.02 -6.17 1.51
N HIS A 36 7.58 -7.31 0.98
CA HIS A 36 8.38 -8.54 0.96
C HIS A 36 9.30 -8.53 -0.26
N HIS A 37 10.56 -9.00 -0.10
CA HIS A 37 11.48 -9.15 -1.23
C HIS A 37 10.97 -10.17 -2.25
N TYR A 38 10.25 -11.19 -1.78
CA TYR A 38 9.56 -12.16 -2.61
C TYR A 38 8.12 -12.30 -2.11
N ASP A 39 7.18 -11.96 -3.00
CA ASP A 39 5.75 -12.18 -2.80
C ASP A 39 5.26 -13.27 -3.77
N PRO A 40 4.85 -14.45 -3.27
CA PRO A 40 4.33 -15.55 -4.09
C PRO A 40 3.01 -15.21 -4.80
N GLU A 41 2.31 -14.14 -4.44
CA GLU A 41 1.02 -13.76 -5.03
C GLU A 41 1.12 -12.86 -6.27
N CYS A 42 2.33 -12.64 -6.82
CA CYS A 42 2.43 -11.93 -8.08
C CYS A 42 1.77 -12.75 -9.20
N LYS A 43 0.62 -12.28 -9.72
CA LYS A 43 -0.11 -12.97 -10.81
C LYS A 43 0.79 -13.35 -11.99
N ALA A 44 1.80 -12.54 -12.29
CA ALA A 44 2.77 -12.83 -13.34
C ALA A 44 3.53 -14.15 -13.12
N GLN A 45 3.81 -14.53 -11.87
CA GLN A 45 4.50 -15.78 -11.53
C GLN A 45 3.57 -17.00 -11.55
N SER A 46 2.25 -16.81 -11.42
CA SER A 46 1.26 -17.91 -11.48
C SER A 46 0.68 -18.16 -12.88
N MET A 47 0.99 -17.28 -13.85
CA MET A 47 0.62 -17.41 -15.26
C MET A 47 1.48 -18.48 -15.94
N GLU A 48 1.26 -19.73 -15.55
CA GLU A 48 1.78 -20.88 -16.28
C GLU A 48 0.67 -21.41 -17.21
N CYS A 49 0.59 -20.85 -18.42
CA CYS A 49 -0.31 -21.37 -19.46
C CYS A 49 0.22 -22.73 -19.93
N ARG A 50 -0.41 -23.83 -19.48
CA ARG A 50 -0.05 -25.20 -19.87
C ARG A 50 -1.11 -25.84 -20.77
N HIS A 51 -0.66 -26.81 -21.57
CA HIS A 51 -1.50 -27.66 -22.42
C HIS A 51 -2.38 -28.60 -21.58
N LYS A 52 -3.58 -28.96 -22.06
CA LYS A 52 -4.59 -29.75 -21.30
C LYS A 52 -4.10 -31.12 -20.79
N THR A 53 -3.04 -31.67 -21.38
CA THR A 53 -2.42 -32.96 -21.00
C THR A 53 -1.25 -32.84 -20.02
N SER A 54 -0.91 -31.63 -19.54
CA SER A 54 0.19 -31.49 -18.58
C SER A 54 -0.18 -32.06 -17.19
N PRO A 55 0.76 -32.65 -16.45
CA PRO A 55 0.56 -33.03 -15.05
C PRO A 55 0.06 -31.84 -14.21
N SER A 56 -0.74 -32.12 -13.17
CA SER A 56 -1.23 -31.07 -12.27
C SER A 56 -0.04 -30.34 -11.61
N PRO A 57 -0.06 -29.00 -11.55
CA PRO A 57 1.04 -28.27 -10.93
C PRO A 57 1.17 -28.69 -9.46
N ARG A 58 2.36 -29.13 -9.05
CA ARG A 58 2.73 -29.08 -7.63
C ARG A 58 2.81 -27.62 -7.26
N LYS A 59 1.73 -27.09 -6.68
CA LYS A 59 1.76 -25.82 -5.97
C LYS A 59 2.67 -26.01 -4.77
N PHE A 60 3.97 -25.75 -4.95
CA PHE A 60 4.82 -25.48 -3.81
C PHE A 60 4.15 -24.31 -3.08
N LYS A 61 3.80 -24.48 -1.80
CA LYS A 61 3.39 -23.36 -0.96
C LYS A 61 4.62 -22.50 -0.77
N VAL A 62 4.87 -21.59 -1.71
CA VAL A 62 5.99 -20.67 -1.59
C VAL A 62 5.54 -19.62 -0.57
N VAL A 63 6.23 -19.55 0.55
CA VAL A 63 5.98 -18.56 1.59
C VAL A 63 6.68 -17.26 1.17
N ALA A 64 6.08 -16.11 1.46
CA ALA A 64 6.75 -14.82 1.28
C ALA A 64 8.12 -14.83 2.00
N SER A 65 9.09 -14.09 1.46
CA SER A 65 10.41 -14.04 2.08
C SER A 65 10.31 -13.54 3.53
N ALA A 66 11.07 -14.17 4.43
CA ALA A 66 11.21 -13.71 5.82
C ALA A 66 11.78 -12.27 5.90
N ARG A 67 12.57 -11.89 4.90
CA ARG A 67 13.00 -10.51 4.68
C ARG A 67 11.84 -9.67 4.19
N LYS A 68 11.51 -8.64 4.96
CA LYS A 68 10.57 -7.57 4.62
C LYS A 68 11.20 -6.22 4.94
N VAL A 69 10.86 -5.22 4.16
CA VAL A 69 11.28 -3.83 4.30
C VAL A 69 10.06 -3.02 4.69
N LEU A 70 10.19 -2.12 5.67
CA LEU A 70 9.15 -1.13 5.93
C LEU A 70 9.29 -0.02 4.90
N PHE A 71 8.23 0.19 4.12
CA PHE A 71 8.14 1.24 3.14
C PHE A 71 7.26 2.36 3.68
N THR A 72 7.83 3.55 3.82
CA THR A 72 7.12 4.75 4.22
C THR A 72 7.06 5.68 3.01
N VAL A 73 5.87 6.15 2.65
CA VAL A 73 5.67 7.05 1.51
C VAL A 73 4.84 8.25 1.94
N PHE A 74 5.25 9.43 1.46
CA PHE A 74 4.52 10.68 1.58
C PHE A 74 4.13 11.16 0.19
N TRP A 75 2.87 11.48 -0.01
CA TRP A 75 2.37 12.03 -1.28
C TRP A 75 1.33 13.10 -1.05
N ASP A 76 1.25 14.02 -2.00
CA ASP A 76 0.24 15.06 -2.07
C ASP A 76 -0.56 14.92 -3.39
N MET A 77 -1.26 15.98 -3.79
CA MET A 77 -2.05 15.99 -5.02
C MET A 77 -1.19 15.94 -6.31
N GLU A 78 0.08 16.34 -6.25
CA GLU A 78 0.99 16.40 -7.41
C GLU A 78 1.75 15.10 -7.58
N GLY A 79 1.98 14.38 -6.49
CA GLY A 79 2.51 13.02 -6.52
C GLY A 79 3.30 12.67 -5.27
N VAL A 80 4.27 11.78 -5.44
CA VAL A 80 5.08 11.32 -4.32
C VAL A 80 6.13 12.37 -3.96
N VAL A 81 6.07 12.85 -2.73
CA VAL A 81 6.97 13.86 -2.16
C VAL A 81 8.20 13.19 -1.55
N HIS A 82 8.02 12.08 -0.84
CA HIS A 82 9.11 11.37 -0.18
C HIS A 82 8.85 9.87 -0.10
N MET A 83 9.92 9.09 -0.20
CA MET A 83 9.90 7.63 -0.07
C MET A 83 11.08 7.19 0.79
N LYS A 84 10.83 6.27 1.72
CA LYS A 84 11.85 5.68 2.58
C LYS A 84 11.66 4.17 2.67
N PHE A 85 12.77 3.46 2.61
CA PHE A 85 12.84 2.02 2.80
C PHE A 85 13.69 1.75 4.04
N LEU A 86 13.13 1.04 5.01
CA LEU A 86 13.81 0.70 6.25
C LEU A 86 13.99 -0.81 6.32
N GLU A 87 15.24 -1.25 6.33
CA GLU A 87 15.54 -2.66 6.48
C GLU A 87 15.24 -3.13 7.90
N GLN A 88 14.94 -4.42 8.02
CA GLN A 88 14.64 -5.06 9.30
C GLN A 88 15.80 -4.87 10.29
N GLY A 89 15.54 -4.16 11.40
CA GLY A 89 16.52 -3.87 12.45
C GLY A 89 17.00 -2.42 12.51
N GLN A 90 16.58 -1.56 11.59
CA GLN A 90 16.79 -0.11 11.67
C GLN A 90 15.56 0.58 12.29
N THR A 91 15.78 1.67 13.04
CA THR A 91 14.71 2.53 13.59
C THR A 91 14.63 3.84 12.82
N GLU A 92 13.42 4.36 12.61
CA GLU A 92 13.25 5.72 12.11
C GLU A 92 13.68 6.71 13.21
N LEU A 93 14.74 7.49 12.95
CA LEU A 93 15.07 8.71 13.69
C LEU A 93 14.26 9.88 13.15
#